data_AF-A0A958GT07-F1
#
_entry.id   AF-A0A958GT07-F1
#
_cell.length_a   1.000
_cell.length_b   1.000
_cell.length_c   1.000
_cell.angle_alpha   90.00
_cell.angle_beta   90.00
_cell.angle_gamma   90.00
#
_symmetry.space_group_name_H-M   'P 1'
#
loop_
_entity.id
_entity.type
_entity.pdbx_description
1 polymer ?
#
loop_
_entity_poly.entity_id
_entity_poly.type
_entity_poly.pdbx_seq_one_letter_code
_entity_poly.pdbx_strand_id
1 'polypeptide(L)'
;PGAPYWESADLRIVLELNASENVVGVQVRDSSGGTFGTNNAGQTSMLFSSCSGQIGGEVVGSSTTMINRRESSSVTRRLLEVDVRGLLDCLHTTNWLGTGKRLDDDTQDGLVFYFTVQGPNSDAQTNRYGFRVRNASQLQSTIAGAPAVGGLTIVSDQAAYVMGHYNSSNWTRSAILADTFNILSSAWNPTTYDGGSFSTRVAANTTVQVAVLSGTDTTGGPNTQPAEEGAAGQSSSTSQQDYNGGLENYPRFHENWSGRTLTYNGSFVSLDRPRHSSGQWSYGSPVYTAPARNWGYDTRFNNAQNLPPMTPRFVYLRQQLFLRHFDQS
;
A
#
# COMPACT_ATOMS: atom_id res chain seq x y z
N PRO A 1 -0.75 -0.82 10.33
CA PRO A 1 0.55 -1.43 10.70
C PRO A 1 1.12 -0.74 11.94
N GLY A 2 1.76 -1.51 12.85
CA GLY A 2 2.21 -1.02 14.16
C GLY A 2 3.71 -0.76 14.27
N ALA A 3 4.15 -0.43 15.49
CA ALA A 3 5.54 -0.12 15.86
C ALA A 3 6.62 -1.09 15.34
N PRO A 4 6.42 -2.44 15.29
CA PRO A 4 7.46 -3.34 14.81
C PRO A 4 7.90 -3.07 13.36
N TYR A 5 6.97 -2.72 12.47
CA TYR A 5 7.33 -2.38 11.09
C TYR A 5 8.03 -1.03 10.99
N TRP A 6 7.69 -0.09 11.87
CA TRP A 6 8.40 1.19 11.95
C TRP A 6 9.84 0.96 12.41
N GLU A 7 10.06 0.17 13.46
CA GLU A 7 11.40 -0.08 14.01
C GLU A 7 12.28 -0.87 13.05
N SER A 8 11.74 -1.87 12.36
CA SER A 8 12.47 -2.71 11.41
C SER A 8 12.59 -2.12 9.99
N ALA A 9 12.02 -0.95 9.72
CA ALA A 9 12.12 -0.31 8.41
C ALA A 9 13.55 0.14 8.09
N ASP A 10 13.97 -0.09 6.86
CA ASP A 10 15.28 0.33 6.33
C ASP A 10 15.26 1.76 5.82
N LEU A 11 14.07 2.26 5.47
CA LEU A 11 13.83 3.61 5.03
C LEU A 11 12.44 4.07 5.52
N ARG A 12 12.37 5.27 6.09
CA ARG A 12 11.13 5.89 6.55
C ARG A 12 10.98 7.24 5.87
N ILE A 13 9.94 7.39 5.06
CA ILE A 13 9.64 8.65 4.38
C ILE A 13 8.28 9.14 4.89
N VAL A 14 8.28 10.34 5.45
CA VAL A 14 7.11 10.94 6.09
C VAL A 14 6.78 12.26 5.40
N LEU A 15 5.53 12.39 4.95
CA LEU A 15 4.97 13.69 4.58
C LEU A 15 4.50 14.41 5.85
N GLU A 16 5.13 15.53 6.19
CA GLU A 16 4.78 16.34 7.35
C GLU A 16 3.72 17.38 6.98
N LEU A 17 2.68 17.48 7.81
CA LEU A 17 1.63 18.48 7.72
C LEU A 17 1.60 19.35 8.98
N ASN A 18 1.24 20.62 8.82
CA ASN A 18 1.01 21.51 9.97
C ASN A 18 -0.39 21.31 10.57
N ALA A 19 -0.73 22.07 11.62
CA ALA A 19 -2.03 22.01 12.29
C ALA A 19 -3.24 22.32 11.37
N SER A 20 -3.04 23.03 10.26
CA SER A 20 -4.05 23.30 9.23
C SER A 20 -4.04 22.25 8.11
N GLU A 21 -3.27 21.18 8.25
CA GLU A 21 -3.03 20.14 7.24
C GLU A 21 -2.44 20.65 5.93
N ASN A 22 -1.69 21.75 5.98
CA ASN A 22 -0.86 22.20 4.87
C ASN A 22 0.46 21.44 4.88
N VAL A 23 0.96 21.10 3.69
CA VAL A 23 2.23 20.39 3.53
C VAL A 23 3.38 21.27 4.04
N VAL A 24 4.16 20.72 4.97
CA VAL A 24 5.40 21.32 5.48
C VAL A 24 6.59 20.81 4.66
N GLY A 25 6.60 19.53 4.32
CA GLY A 25 7.64 18.91 3.50
C GLY A 25 7.65 17.40 3.62
N VAL A 26 8.51 16.74 2.85
CA VAL A 26 8.78 15.30 2.99
C VAL A 26 10.11 15.13 3.71
N GLN A 27 10.18 14.20 4.66
CA GLN A 27 11.35 13.98 5.51
C GLN A 27 11.72 12.50 5.54
N VAL A 28 13.01 12.23 5.59
CA VAL A 28 13.55 10.94 6.02
C VAL A 28 13.59 10.94 7.54
N ARG A 29 13.05 9.89 8.16
CA ARG A 29 12.98 9.76 9.63
C ARG A 29 13.89 8.66 10.14
N ASP A 30 14.50 8.91 11.29
CA ASP A 30 15.18 7.87 12.07
C ASP A 30 14.16 6.95 12.75
N SER A 31 14.59 5.76 13.16
CA SER A 31 13.74 4.81 13.90
C SER A 31 13.37 5.30 15.30
N SER A 32 14.25 6.08 15.94
CA SER A 32 14.12 6.58 17.30
C SER A 32 13.53 7.99 17.39
N GLY A 33 12.96 8.34 18.54
CA GLY A 33 12.62 9.73 18.88
C GLY A 33 11.13 10.10 18.83
N GLY A 34 10.24 9.17 19.18
CA GLY A 34 8.79 9.38 19.27
C GLY A 34 8.00 8.56 18.25
N THR A 35 6.68 8.75 18.18
CA THR A 35 5.75 7.94 17.37
C THR A 35 6.09 7.87 15.88
N PHE A 36 6.73 8.92 15.34
CA PHE A 36 7.20 9.00 13.95
C PHE A 36 8.69 9.36 13.83
N GLY A 37 9.45 9.15 14.91
CA GLY A 37 10.89 9.43 14.96
C GLY A 37 11.31 10.88 14.70
N THR A 38 12.61 11.13 14.73
CA THR A 38 13.20 12.44 14.43
C THR A 38 13.54 12.62 12.96
N ASN A 39 13.50 13.86 12.46
CA ASN A 39 13.96 14.21 11.12
C ASN A 39 15.47 13.99 11.00
N ASN A 40 15.87 13.11 10.08
CA ASN A 40 17.26 12.99 9.66
C ASN A 40 17.54 14.07 8.60
N ALA A 41 17.89 15.28 9.05
CA ALA A 41 18.04 16.43 8.17
C ALA A 41 19.08 16.22 7.04
N GLY A 42 20.15 15.46 7.31
CA GLY A 42 21.17 15.14 6.30
C GLY A 42 20.61 14.23 5.19
N GLN A 43 19.93 13.14 5.57
CA GLN A 43 19.29 12.25 4.61
C GLN A 43 18.13 12.90 3.87
N THR A 44 17.33 13.71 4.57
CA THR A 44 16.29 14.54 3.95
C THR A 44 16.89 15.48 2.92
N SER A 45 18.02 16.14 3.21
CA SER A 45 18.70 16.99 2.23
C SER A 45 19.25 16.21 1.04
N MET A 46 19.81 15.02 1.26
CA MET A 46 20.26 14.12 0.17
C MET A 46 19.10 13.66 -0.72
N LEU A 47 17.94 13.38 -0.12
CA LEU A 47 16.74 12.95 -0.83
C LEU A 47 16.29 13.96 -1.91
N PHE A 48 16.52 15.26 -1.72
CA PHE A 48 16.15 16.31 -2.68
C PHE A 48 17.32 16.87 -3.50
N SER A 49 18.56 16.72 -3.02
CA SER A 49 19.73 17.26 -3.72
C SER A 49 20.38 16.26 -4.69
N SER A 50 20.15 14.96 -4.47
CA SER A 50 20.86 13.89 -5.18
C SER A 50 19.93 12.87 -5.84
N CYS A 51 18.63 12.87 -5.52
CA CYS A 51 17.69 11.88 -6.06
C CYS A 51 16.80 12.48 -7.15
N SER A 52 17.12 12.21 -8.41
CA SER A 52 16.26 12.59 -9.53
C SER A 52 15.17 11.55 -9.80
N GLY A 53 13.95 12.01 -10.09
CA GLY A 53 12.80 11.14 -10.38
C GLY A 53 11.70 11.82 -11.20
N GLN A 54 10.57 11.14 -11.34
CA GLN A 54 9.46 11.57 -12.20
C GLN A 54 8.42 12.47 -11.48
N ILE A 55 8.65 12.84 -10.22
CA ILE A 55 7.75 13.71 -9.46
C ILE A 55 8.32 15.12 -9.47
N GLY A 56 8.05 15.86 -10.56
CA GLY A 56 8.56 17.23 -10.71
C GLY A 56 10.10 17.32 -10.77
N GLY A 57 10.78 16.23 -11.13
CA GLY A 57 12.24 16.11 -11.09
C GLY A 57 12.77 15.33 -9.88
N GLU A 58 11.92 15.07 -8.88
CA GLU A 58 12.27 14.41 -7.62
C GLU A 58 11.77 12.96 -7.56
N VAL A 59 12.33 12.16 -6.64
CA VAL A 59 11.85 10.79 -6.34
C VAL A 59 10.69 10.75 -5.35
N VAL A 60 10.48 11.84 -4.61
CA VAL A 60 9.36 12.01 -3.69
C VAL A 60 8.69 13.35 -3.87
N GLY A 61 7.44 13.46 -3.46
CA GLY A 61 6.74 14.73 -3.41
C GLY A 61 5.45 14.63 -2.62
N SER A 62 4.54 15.57 -2.88
CA SER A 62 3.21 15.53 -2.28
C SER A 62 2.13 15.86 -3.30
N SER A 63 0.92 15.32 -3.09
CA SER A 63 -0.29 15.73 -3.78
C SER A 63 -1.37 16.13 -2.79
N THR A 64 -2.03 17.24 -3.08
CA THR A 64 -3.18 17.76 -2.34
C THR A 64 -4.43 17.86 -3.20
N THR A 65 -4.42 17.23 -4.39
CA THR A 65 -5.46 17.38 -5.42
C THR A 65 -6.32 16.13 -5.60
N MET A 66 -5.82 14.95 -5.21
CA MET A 66 -6.53 13.68 -5.39
C MET A 66 -7.84 13.63 -4.61
N ILE A 67 -8.95 13.38 -5.28
CA ILE A 67 -10.25 13.10 -4.70
C ILE A 67 -10.52 11.60 -4.78
N ASN A 68 -10.49 10.93 -3.63
CA ASN A 68 -11.04 9.59 -3.49
C ASN A 68 -12.55 9.72 -3.25
N ARG A 69 -13.32 9.50 -4.32
CA ARG A 69 -14.77 9.69 -4.38
C ARG A 69 -15.57 8.62 -3.63
N ARG A 70 -14.92 7.53 -3.22
CA ARG A 70 -15.53 6.56 -2.33
C ARG A 70 -15.71 7.14 -0.92
N GLU A 71 -14.77 7.95 -0.44
CA GLU A 71 -14.93 8.59 0.87
C GLU A 71 -15.57 9.97 0.79
N SER A 72 -15.33 10.75 -0.27
CA SER A 72 -15.94 12.07 -0.46
C SER A 72 -15.76 12.58 -1.88
N SER A 73 -16.79 13.22 -2.42
CA SER A 73 -16.76 13.85 -3.75
C SER A 73 -16.10 15.24 -3.77
N SER A 74 -15.83 15.85 -2.60
CA SER A 74 -15.34 17.23 -2.48
C SER A 74 -14.06 17.37 -1.65
N VAL A 75 -13.63 16.33 -0.94
CA VAL A 75 -12.42 16.37 -0.10
C VAL A 75 -11.21 15.81 -0.83
N THR A 76 -10.18 16.63 -0.97
CA THR A 76 -8.88 16.20 -1.49
C THR A 76 -8.04 15.52 -0.42
N ARG A 77 -7.21 14.56 -0.83
CA ARG A 77 -6.28 13.81 0.02
C ARG A 77 -5.02 14.61 0.30
N ARG A 78 -4.24 14.12 1.26
CA ARG A 78 -2.83 14.48 1.49
C ARG A 78 -2.02 13.24 1.19
N LEU A 79 -1.40 13.21 0.01
CA LEU A 79 -0.66 12.06 -0.47
C LEU A 79 0.84 12.33 -0.43
N LEU A 80 1.60 11.44 0.19
CA LEU A 80 3.02 11.27 -0.09
C LEU A 80 3.15 10.62 -1.47
N GLU A 81 3.85 11.26 -2.39
CA GLU A 81 4.12 10.71 -3.72
C GLU A 81 5.52 10.07 -3.74
N VAL A 82 5.64 8.86 -4.28
CA VAL A 82 6.92 8.14 -4.39
C VAL A 82 7.10 7.53 -5.78
N ASP A 83 8.18 7.90 -6.46
CA ASP A 83 8.70 7.22 -7.64
C ASP A 83 9.59 6.07 -7.17
N VAL A 84 9.07 4.84 -7.23
CA VAL A 84 9.75 3.68 -6.64
C VAL A 84 11.07 3.39 -7.34
N ARG A 85 11.09 3.44 -8.68
CA ARG A 85 12.30 3.12 -9.44
C ARG A 85 13.34 4.22 -9.31
N GLY A 86 12.94 5.49 -9.37
CA GLY A 86 13.84 6.61 -9.10
C GLY A 86 14.41 6.57 -7.68
N LEU A 87 13.59 6.19 -6.68
CA LEU A 87 14.06 6.03 -5.30
C LEU A 87 15.10 4.92 -5.18
N LEU A 88 14.89 3.74 -5.81
CA LEU A 88 15.88 2.66 -5.82
C LEU A 88 17.18 3.08 -6.51
N ASP A 89 17.10 3.83 -7.60
CA ASP A 89 18.26 4.43 -8.28
C ASP A 89 19.02 5.35 -7.34
N CYS A 90 18.31 6.24 -6.63
CA CYS A 90 18.94 7.13 -5.68
C CYS A 90 19.60 6.39 -4.52
N LEU A 91 18.92 5.40 -3.94
CA LEU A 91 19.48 4.61 -2.85
C LEU A 91 20.76 3.90 -3.30
N HIS A 92 20.87 3.45 -4.54
CA HIS A 92 22.12 2.91 -5.05
C HIS A 92 23.20 3.99 -5.23
N THR A 93 22.89 5.10 -5.91
CA THR A 93 23.90 6.14 -6.23
C THR A 93 24.41 6.90 -5.02
N THR A 94 23.56 7.08 -4.00
CA THR A 94 23.90 7.79 -2.75
C THR A 94 24.42 6.86 -1.65
N ASN A 95 24.64 5.58 -1.96
CA ASN A 95 25.04 4.57 -0.98
C ASN A 95 24.09 4.54 0.24
N TRP A 96 22.80 4.44 -0.08
CA TRP A 96 21.66 4.48 0.82
C TRP A 96 21.63 5.73 1.68
N LEU A 97 21.60 6.90 1.02
CA LEU A 97 21.62 8.21 1.67
C LEU A 97 22.78 8.31 2.69
N GLY A 98 23.96 7.84 2.28
CA GLY A 98 25.20 7.90 3.08
C GLY A 98 25.34 6.87 4.19
N THR A 99 24.42 5.90 4.33
CA THR A 99 24.49 4.89 5.40
C THR A 99 25.30 3.64 5.05
N GLY A 100 25.57 3.39 3.77
CA GLY A 100 26.31 2.21 3.32
C GLY A 100 25.47 0.94 3.15
N LYS A 101 24.15 1.01 3.37
CA LYS A 101 23.24 -0.10 3.09
C LYS A 101 23.08 -0.31 1.58
N ARG A 102 22.71 -1.52 1.16
CA ARG A 102 22.59 -1.92 -0.26
C ARG A 102 21.17 -2.35 -0.61
N LEU A 103 20.86 -2.38 -1.90
CA LEU A 103 19.57 -2.82 -2.40
C LEU A 103 19.31 -4.32 -2.21
N ASP A 104 20.36 -5.14 -2.14
CA ASP A 104 20.33 -6.59 -1.90
C ASP A 104 20.42 -6.98 -0.43
N ASP A 105 20.22 -6.02 0.48
CA ASP A 105 20.17 -6.30 1.91
C ASP A 105 19.08 -7.32 2.25
N ASP A 106 19.44 -8.31 3.07
CA ASP A 106 18.64 -9.48 3.39
C ASP A 106 18.32 -9.60 4.88
N THR A 107 18.58 -8.56 5.68
CA THR A 107 18.45 -8.66 7.14
C THR A 107 17.01 -9.02 7.56
N GLN A 108 16.02 -8.54 6.79
CA GLN A 108 14.59 -8.81 6.97
C GLN A 108 14.02 -9.73 5.87
N ASP A 109 14.86 -10.59 5.28
CA ASP A 109 14.60 -11.33 4.02
C ASP A 109 14.45 -10.41 2.77
N GLY A 110 14.82 -9.13 2.92
CA GLY A 110 14.80 -8.07 1.91
C GLY A 110 14.54 -6.70 2.54
N LEU A 111 14.18 -5.72 1.71
CA LEU A 111 13.98 -4.33 2.12
C LEU A 111 12.59 -4.06 2.70
N VAL A 112 12.52 -3.19 3.70
CA VAL A 112 11.28 -2.69 4.30
C VAL A 112 11.24 -1.17 4.24
N PHE A 113 10.29 -0.63 3.48
CA PHE A 113 10.04 0.82 3.39
C PHE A 113 8.79 1.20 4.16
N TYR A 114 8.89 2.23 4.99
CA TYR A 114 7.75 2.78 5.72
C TYR A 114 7.38 4.15 5.16
N PHE A 115 6.18 4.27 4.61
CA PHE A 115 5.66 5.50 4.02
C PHE A 115 4.44 5.97 4.79
N THR A 116 4.41 7.22 5.25
CA THR A 116 3.25 7.74 5.98
C THR A 116 3.11 9.26 5.88
N VAL A 117 2.03 9.76 6.46
CA VAL A 117 1.72 11.19 6.57
C VAL A 117 1.51 11.50 8.04
N GLN A 118 2.32 12.43 8.55
CA GLN A 118 2.20 12.95 9.91
C GLN A 118 1.45 14.27 9.88
N GLY A 119 0.35 14.34 10.62
CA GLY A 119 -0.48 15.54 10.72
C GLY A 119 -1.41 15.46 11.94
N PRO A 120 -2.22 16.50 12.17
CA PRO A 120 -3.11 16.57 13.34
C PRO A 120 -4.14 15.44 13.42
N ASN A 121 -4.44 14.76 12.31
CA ASN A 121 -5.43 13.69 12.23
C ASN A 121 -4.80 12.32 11.92
N SER A 122 -3.49 12.11 12.14
CA SER A 122 -2.83 10.83 11.84
C SER A 122 -3.49 9.65 12.55
N ASP A 123 -3.91 9.84 13.81
CA ASP A 123 -4.56 8.82 14.63
C ASP A 123 -6.10 8.90 14.62
N ALA A 124 -6.68 9.80 13.83
CA ALA A 124 -8.13 9.95 13.76
C ALA A 124 -8.78 8.72 13.11
N GLN A 125 -9.96 8.33 13.61
CA GLN A 125 -10.74 7.19 13.07
C GLN A 125 -11.06 7.34 11.58
N THR A 126 -11.09 8.57 11.08
CA THR A 126 -11.15 8.85 9.64
C THR A 126 -10.23 10.00 9.34
N ASN A 127 -9.38 9.85 8.32
CA ASN A 127 -8.54 10.94 7.85
C ASN A 127 -8.47 10.94 6.31
N ARG A 128 -7.67 11.87 5.78
CA ARG A 128 -7.51 12.05 4.32
C ARG A 128 -6.10 11.75 3.85
N TYR A 129 -5.36 10.97 4.62
CA TYR A 129 -3.93 10.74 4.45
C TYR A 129 -3.68 9.47 3.66
N GLY A 130 -2.55 9.42 2.97
CA GLY A 130 -2.14 8.24 2.23
C GLY A 130 -0.82 8.44 1.53
N PHE A 131 -0.39 7.40 0.83
CA PHE A 131 0.76 7.46 -0.06
C PHE A 131 0.39 6.89 -1.42
N ARG A 132 1.03 7.41 -2.46
CA ARG A 132 0.91 6.91 -3.83
C ARG A 132 2.29 6.54 -4.36
N VAL A 133 2.42 5.29 -4.80
CA VAL A 133 3.60 4.80 -5.51
C VAL A 133 3.34 4.79 -7.01
N ARG A 134 4.36 5.19 -7.78
CA ARG A 134 4.36 5.16 -9.26
C ARG A 134 5.69 4.62 -9.78
N ASN A 135 5.75 4.39 -11.10
CA ASN A 135 6.95 3.93 -11.80
C ASN A 135 7.54 2.65 -11.16
N ALA A 136 6.65 1.69 -10.85
CA ALA A 136 6.98 0.49 -10.08
C ALA A 136 6.84 -0.80 -10.90
N SER A 137 6.83 -0.72 -12.24
CA SER A 137 6.69 -1.90 -13.12
C SER A 137 7.81 -2.93 -12.94
N GLN A 138 8.96 -2.49 -12.43
CA GLN A 138 10.07 -3.29 -11.91
C GLN A 138 10.48 -2.71 -10.56
N LEU A 139 10.75 -3.58 -9.59
CA LEU A 139 11.23 -3.20 -8.26
C LEU A 139 12.76 -3.33 -8.21
N GLN A 140 13.45 -2.69 -9.15
CA GLN A 140 14.88 -2.81 -9.37
C GLN A 140 15.44 -1.47 -9.85
N SER A 141 16.71 -1.19 -9.53
CA SER A 141 17.41 0.00 -10.04
C SER A 141 17.72 -0.14 -11.54
N THR A 142 17.73 0.98 -12.27
CA THR A 142 18.26 1.12 -13.63
C THR A 142 19.77 1.35 -13.68
N ILE A 143 20.40 1.69 -12.56
CA ILE A 143 21.80 2.10 -12.51
C ILE A 143 22.72 0.87 -12.63
N ALA A 144 23.69 0.96 -13.54
CA ALA A 144 24.65 -0.10 -13.76
C ALA A 144 25.45 -0.40 -12.48
N GLY A 145 25.60 -1.69 -12.14
CA GLY A 145 26.28 -2.13 -10.92
C GLY A 145 25.37 -2.19 -9.69
N ALA A 146 24.12 -1.74 -9.78
CA ALA A 146 23.15 -1.93 -8.73
C ALA A 146 22.87 -3.44 -8.53
N PRO A 147 22.94 -3.96 -7.29
CA PRO A 147 22.59 -5.35 -7.05
C PRO A 147 21.06 -5.53 -7.13
N ALA A 148 20.62 -6.76 -7.38
CA ALA A 148 19.21 -7.06 -7.46
C ALA A 148 18.55 -6.88 -6.09
N VAL A 149 17.41 -6.20 -6.03
CA VAL A 149 16.59 -6.08 -4.82
C VAL A 149 16.14 -7.48 -4.40
N GLY A 150 16.55 -7.91 -3.20
CA GLY A 150 16.24 -9.23 -2.67
C GLY A 150 14.74 -9.43 -2.43
N GLY A 151 14.06 -8.37 -2.02
CA GLY A 151 12.62 -8.30 -1.80
C GLY A 151 12.25 -6.89 -1.34
N LEU A 152 10.97 -6.50 -1.46
CA LEU A 152 10.51 -5.19 -1.02
C LEU A 152 9.12 -5.25 -0.40
N THR A 153 9.05 -4.92 0.89
CA THR A 153 7.79 -4.69 1.59
C THR A 153 7.61 -3.20 1.87
N ILE A 154 6.49 -2.64 1.40
CA ILE A 154 6.09 -1.26 1.68
C ILE A 154 5.01 -1.28 2.76
N VAL A 155 5.22 -0.51 3.82
CA VAL A 155 4.33 -0.44 4.97
C VAL A 155 3.81 0.98 5.16
N SER A 156 2.54 1.12 5.51
CA SER A 156 1.94 2.39 5.89
C SER A 156 0.81 2.18 6.89
N ASP A 157 0.68 3.07 7.86
CA ASP A 157 -0.52 3.22 8.67
C ASP A 157 -1.68 3.90 7.93
N GLN A 158 -1.43 4.46 6.74
CA GLN A 158 -2.40 5.22 5.94
C GLN A 158 -2.82 4.47 4.65
N ALA A 159 -3.71 5.06 3.86
CA ALA A 159 -4.21 4.46 2.62
C ALA A 159 -3.11 4.37 1.53
N ALA A 160 -2.98 3.20 0.88
CA ALA A 160 -2.06 2.98 -0.23
C ALA A 160 -2.74 3.16 -1.59
N TYR A 161 -2.11 3.90 -2.49
CA TYR A 161 -2.49 4.03 -3.89
C TYR A 161 -1.36 3.52 -4.79
N VAL A 162 -1.60 2.45 -5.54
CA VAL A 162 -0.66 1.91 -6.52
C VAL A 162 -1.04 2.43 -7.89
N MET A 163 -0.15 3.21 -8.51
CA MET A 163 -0.37 3.84 -9.80
C MET A 163 0.41 3.14 -10.91
N GLY A 164 -0.33 2.62 -11.88
CA GLY A 164 0.19 1.92 -13.04
C GLY A 164 0.59 0.48 -12.76
N HIS A 165 1.48 -0.06 -13.61
CA HIS A 165 2.00 -1.40 -13.41
C HIS A 165 2.85 -1.48 -12.15
N TYR A 166 2.71 -2.58 -11.42
CA TYR A 166 3.50 -2.84 -10.21
C TYR A 166 4.09 -4.24 -10.29
N ASN A 167 5.42 -4.32 -10.23
CA ASN A 167 6.19 -5.57 -10.25
C ASN A 167 5.77 -6.49 -11.41
N SER A 168 5.39 -5.91 -12.56
CA SER A 168 4.81 -6.61 -13.70
C SER A 168 5.85 -7.30 -14.58
N SER A 169 7.13 -6.99 -14.37
CA SER A 169 8.26 -7.60 -15.06
C SER A 169 9.43 -7.76 -14.09
N ASN A 170 10.32 -8.71 -14.36
CA ASN A 170 11.45 -9.06 -13.48
C ASN A 170 10.99 -9.22 -12.02
N TRP A 171 10.10 -10.18 -11.82
CA TRP A 171 9.39 -10.39 -10.56
C TRP A 171 10.34 -10.36 -9.37
N THR A 172 9.98 -9.57 -8.37
CA THR A 172 10.66 -9.45 -7.09
C THR A 172 9.67 -9.77 -5.97
N ARG A 173 10.11 -10.45 -4.91
CA ARG A 173 9.28 -10.79 -3.74
C ARG A 173 8.78 -9.48 -3.12
N SER A 174 7.47 -9.21 -3.11
CA SER A 174 6.97 -7.91 -2.68
C SER A 174 5.62 -7.95 -1.96
N ALA A 175 5.48 -7.09 -0.94
CA ALA A 175 4.24 -6.86 -0.22
C ALA A 175 3.91 -5.38 -0.02
N ILE A 176 2.62 -5.09 0.11
CA ILE A 176 2.12 -3.80 0.60
C ILE A 176 1.22 -4.04 1.81
N LEU A 177 1.59 -3.44 2.94
CA LEU A 177 0.85 -3.49 4.21
C LEU A 177 0.31 -2.09 4.48
N ALA A 178 -1.00 -1.89 4.38
CA ALA A 178 -1.60 -0.55 4.44
C ALA A 178 -2.97 -0.52 5.11
N ASP A 179 -3.51 0.67 5.36
CA ASP A 179 -4.90 0.81 5.81
C ASP A 179 -5.89 0.26 4.78
N THR A 180 -5.75 0.73 3.53
CA THR A 180 -6.51 0.27 2.37
C THR A 180 -5.63 0.16 1.16
N PHE A 181 -6.01 -0.71 0.22
CA PHE A 181 -5.30 -0.92 -1.03
C PHE A 181 -6.12 -0.37 -2.19
N ASN A 182 -5.60 0.65 -2.87
CA ASN A 182 -6.25 1.33 -3.98
C ASN A 182 -5.41 1.17 -5.24
N ILE A 183 -6.07 0.92 -6.38
CA ILE A 183 -5.41 0.79 -7.68
C ILE A 183 -5.83 1.94 -8.59
N LEU A 184 -4.83 2.57 -9.19
CA LEU A 184 -4.94 3.55 -10.26
C LEU A 184 -4.25 2.96 -11.48
N SER A 185 -4.93 2.93 -12.62
CA SER A 185 -4.46 2.24 -13.82
C SER A 185 -3.19 2.86 -14.42
N SER A 186 -2.61 2.18 -15.40
CA SER A 186 -1.49 2.70 -16.21
C SER A 186 -1.84 3.95 -17.02
N ALA A 187 -3.13 4.28 -17.19
CA ALA A 187 -3.59 5.52 -17.80
C ALA A 187 -3.82 6.65 -16.79
N TRP A 188 -3.76 6.38 -15.48
CA TRP A 188 -3.94 7.44 -14.49
C TRP A 188 -2.96 8.57 -14.74
N ASN A 189 -3.45 9.80 -14.72
CA ASN A 189 -2.63 10.99 -14.86
C ASN A 189 -2.96 11.94 -13.72
N PRO A 190 -2.05 12.18 -12.76
CA PRO A 190 -2.32 13.01 -11.59
C PRO A 190 -2.79 14.42 -11.92
N THR A 191 -2.35 14.99 -13.04
CA THR A 191 -2.73 16.35 -13.45
C THR A 191 -4.19 16.43 -13.87
N THR A 192 -4.72 15.40 -14.53
CA THR A 192 -6.08 15.42 -15.09
C THR A 192 -7.08 14.59 -14.30
N TYR A 193 -6.65 13.57 -13.55
CA TYR A 193 -7.54 12.58 -12.91
C TYR A 193 -7.73 12.83 -11.41
N ASP A 194 -6.74 13.38 -10.70
CA ASP A 194 -6.80 13.58 -9.24
C ASP A 194 -8.06 14.38 -8.85
N GLY A 195 -8.39 15.45 -9.59
CA GLY A 195 -9.65 16.19 -9.43
C GLY A 195 -10.68 15.94 -10.55
N GLY A 196 -10.32 15.24 -11.62
CA GLY A 196 -11.10 15.14 -12.87
C GLY A 196 -12.47 14.50 -12.71
N SER A 197 -13.38 14.73 -13.66
CA SER A 197 -14.72 14.12 -13.68
C SER A 197 -14.66 12.62 -13.98
N PHE A 198 -15.73 11.88 -13.68
CA PHE A 198 -15.75 10.43 -13.95
C PHE A 198 -15.53 10.09 -15.43
N SER A 199 -16.01 10.94 -16.34
CA SER A 199 -15.85 10.78 -17.77
C SER A 199 -14.40 10.90 -18.27
N THR A 200 -13.52 11.59 -17.54
CA THR A 200 -12.11 11.73 -17.94
C THR A 200 -11.26 10.58 -17.41
N ARG A 201 -11.64 9.96 -16.29
CA ARG A 201 -10.88 8.91 -15.60
C ARG A 201 -11.09 7.53 -16.25
N VAL A 202 -10.67 7.37 -17.50
CA VAL A 202 -10.79 6.12 -18.26
C VAL A 202 -9.55 5.27 -18.03
N ALA A 203 -9.74 4.08 -17.45
CA ALA A 203 -8.62 3.20 -17.13
C ALA A 203 -7.96 2.59 -18.37
N ALA A 204 -6.76 2.05 -18.18
CA ALA A 204 -6.08 1.16 -19.11
C ALA A 204 -5.76 -0.20 -18.47
N ASN A 205 -5.46 -1.19 -19.32
CA ASN A 205 -5.06 -2.50 -18.85
C ASN A 205 -3.82 -2.39 -17.96
N THR A 206 -3.90 -2.97 -16.77
CA THR A 206 -2.89 -2.81 -15.73
C THR A 206 -2.53 -4.17 -15.14
N THR A 207 -1.27 -4.35 -14.79
CA THR A 207 -0.74 -5.59 -14.19
C THR A 207 -0.06 -5.28 -12.88
N VAL A 208 -0.49 -5.96 -11.82
CA VAL A 208 -0.02 -5.76 -10.46
C VAL A 208 0.34 -7.13 -9.86
N GLN A 209 1.60 -7.30 -9.44
CA GLN A 209 2.06 -8.53 -8.79
C GLN A 209 2.60 -8.25 -7.38
N VAL A 210 1.78 -8.43 -6.35
CA VAL A 210 2.14 -8.04 -4.98
C VAL A 210 1.28 -8.77 -3.96
N ALA A 211 1.87 -9.21 -2.85
CA ALA A 211 1.09 -9.64 -1.68
C ALA A 211 0.53 -8.40 -0.96
N VAL A 212 -0.71 -8.45 -0.49
CA VAL A 212 -1.34 -7.31 0.16
C VAL A 212 -1.95 -7.74 1.47
N LEU A 213 -1.64 -6.98 2.52
CA LEU A 213 -2.35 -7.03 3.78
C LEU A 213 -2.96 -5.67 4.04
N SER A 214 -4.29 -5.59 4.00
CA SER A 214 -5.02 -4.34 4.21
C SER A 214 -6.42 -4.59 4.76
N GLY A 215 -7.01 -3.52 5.30
CA GLY A 215 -8.39 -3.54 5.72
C GLY A 215 -9.34 -3.70 4.53
N THR A 216 -10.42 -4.45 4.73
CA THR A 216 -11.53 -4.57 3.79
C THR A 216 -12.82 -4.21 4.50
N ASP A 217 -13.68 -3.39 3.89
CA ASP A 217 -14.93 -3.00 4.53
C ASP A 217 -15.89 -4.18 4.62
N THR A 218 -16.76 -4.15 5.63
CA THR A 218 -17.69 -5.22 5.96
C THR A 218 -18.92 -5.19 5.05
N THR A 219 -19.57 -6.35 4.89
CA THR A 219 -20.90 -6.46 4.27
C THR A 219 -21.89 -6.82 5.37
N GLY A 220 -23.13 -6.35 5.30
CA GLY A 220 -24.17 -6.62 6.30
C GLY A 220 -24.37 -5.53 7.37
N GLY A 221 -23.68 -4.39 7.27
CA GLY A 221 -23.88 -3.25 8.18
C GLY A 221 -22.97 -2.06 7.84
N PRO A 222 -23.11 -0.91 8.53
CA PRO A 222 -22.26 0.25 8.28
C PRO A 222 -20.80 -0.04 8.63
N ASN A 223 -19.85 0.46 7.83
CA ASN A 223 -18.39 0.30 8.03
C ASN A 223 -17.87 0.77 9.42
N THR A 224 -18.70 1.45 10.20
CA THR A 224 -18.43 1.92 11.57
C THR A 224 -18.75 0.88 12.64
N GLN A 225 -19.39 -0.24 12.29
CA GLN A 225 -19.72 -1.34 13.20
C GLN A 225 -18.81 -2.56 12.96
N PRO A 226 -18.60 -3.43 13.97
CA PRO A 226 -17.82 -4.66 13.80
C PRO A 226 -18.32 -5.52 12.65
N ALA A 227 -17.40 -6.25 12.00
CA ALA A 227 -17.77 -7.26 11.02
C ALA A 227 -18.63 -8.32 11.70
N GLU A 228 -19.88 -8.49 11.26
CA GLU A 228 -20.73 -9.57 11.75
C GLU A 228 -20.43 -10.84 10.94
N GLU A 229 -20.26 -11.98 11.60
CA GLU A 229 -20.10 -13.28 10.93
C GLU A 229 -21.47 -13.97 10.72
N GLY A 230 -21.55 -14.89 9.76
CA GLY A 230 -22.77 -15.67 9.52
C GLY A 230 -23.86 -14.90 8.76
N ALA A 231 -25.13 -15.19 9.04
CA ALA A 231 -26.27 -14.59 8.33
C ALA A 231 -26.38 -13.06 8.52
N ALA A 232 -25.79 -12.52 9.59
CA ALA A 232 -25.81 -11.10 9.89
C ALA A 232 -24.70 -10.30 9.16
N GLY A 233 -23.63 -10.99 8.71
CA GLY A 233 -22.64 -10.46 7.76
C GLY A 233 -23.04 -10.58 6.29
N GLN A 234 -24.21 -11.17 6.03
CA GLN A 234 -24.82 -11.16 4.69
C GLN A 234 -25.62 -9.87 4.56
N SER A 235 -25.54 -9.22 3.39
CA SER A 235 -26.38 -8.05 3.11
C SER A 235 -27.85 -8.42 3.34
N SER A 236 -28.45 -7.81 4.36
CA SER A 236 -29.81 -8.16 4.80
C SER A 236 -30.90 -7.43 4.02
N SER A 237 -30.54 -6.54 3.07
CA SER A 237 -31.53 -5.67 2.46
C SER A 237 -31.26 -5.30 1.01
N THR A 238 -32.37 -5.11 0.32
CA THR A 238 -32.58 -4.44 -0.97
C THR A 238 -32.09 -2.98 -1.02
N SER A 239 -31.26 -2.55 -0.07
CA SER A 239 -30.66 -1.21 -0.04
C SER A 239 -29.14 -1.32 -0.26
N GLN A 240 -28.60 -0.53 -1.19
CA GLN A 240 -27.17 -0.51 -1.54
C GLN A 240 -26.25 -0.09 -0.37
N GLN A 241 -26.79 0.24 0.81
CA GLN A 241 -26.04 0.84 1.91
C GLN A 241 -25.26 -0.17 2.76
N ASP A 242 -25.62 -1.46 2.70
CA ASP A 242 -25.03 -2.53 3.53
C ASP A 242 -24.10 -3.49 2.73
N TYR A 243 -23.90 -3.23 1.44
CA TYR A 243 -23.15 -4.12 0.56
C TYR A 243 -21.78 -3.55 0.17
N ASN A 244 -20.71 -4.29 0.49
CA ASN A 244 -19.36 -4.01 0.01
C ASN A 244 -18.79 -5.12 -0.87
N GLY A 245 -19.51 -6.22 -1.15
CA GLY A 245 -19.11 -7.25 -2.13
C GLY A 245 -17.87 -8.10 -1.82
N GLY A 246 -17.27 -7.95 -0.63
CA GLY A 246 -16.15 -8.77 -0.18
C GLY A 246 -14.89 -8.64 -1.06
N LEU A 247 -14.31 -9.77 -1.48
CA LEU A 247 -13.04 -9.82 -2.22
C LEU A 247 -13.04 -8.95 -3.47
N GLU A 248 -14.19 -8.83 -4.14
CA GLU A 248 -14.31 -8.08 -5.40
C GLU A 248 -14.00 -6.58 -5.27
N ASN A 249 -14.07 -6.06 -4.04
CA ASN A 249 -13.81 -4.68 -3.65
C ASN A 249 -12.67 -4.56 -2.62
N TYR A 250 -11.92 -5.64 -2.41
CA TYR A 250 -10.67 -5.60 -1.64
C TYR A 250 -9.72 -4.53 -2.24
N PRO A 251 -9.36 -4.60 -3.54
CA PRO A 251 -8.77 -3.45 -4.20
C PRO A 251 -9.85 -2.41 -4.48
N ARG A 252 -9.63 -1.19 -4.00
CA ARG A 252 -10.52 -0.05 -4.26
C ARG A 252 -10.13 0.64 -5.57
N PHE A 253 -11.13 0.92 -6.41
CA PHE A 253 -10.96 1.53 -7.73
C PHE A 253 -11.51 2.96 -7.79
N HIS A 254 -11.00 3.76 -8.72
CA HIS A 254 -11.30 5.21 -8.84
C HIS A 254 -11.61 5.67 -10.27
N GLU A 255 -11.70 4.73 -11.22
CA GLU A 255 -11.76 4.98 -12.67
C GLU A 255 -12.91 4.22 -13.34
N ASN A 256 -13.22 4.60 -14.56
CA ASN A 256 -14.02 3.80 -15.48
C ASN A 256 -13.15 2.67 -16.07
N TRP A 257 -13.35 1.44 -15.59
CA TRP A 257 -12.67 0.24 -16.08
C TRP A 257 -13.47 -0.57 -17.10
N SER A 258 -14.59 -0.04 -17.60
CA SER A 258 -15.43 -0.74 -18.58
C SER A 258 -14.60 -1.12 -19.82
N GLY A 259 -14.55 -2.42 -20.13
CA GLY A 259 -13.76 -2.95 -21.25
C GLY A 259 -12.25 -3.00 -21.00
N ARG A 260 -11.79 -2.82 -19.76
CA ARG A 260 -10.38 -2.88 -19.35
C ARG A 260 -10.14 -4.04 -18.39
N THR A 261 -8.92 -4.57 -18.39
CA THR A 261 -8.51 -5.70 -17.55
C THR A 261 -7.54 -5.26 -16.47
N LEU A 262 -7.81 -5.66 -15.24
CA LEU A 262 -6.79 -5.70 -14.20
C LEU A 262 -6.29 -7.14 -14.08
N THR A 263 -5.02 -7.35 -14.42
CA THR A 263 -4.30 -8.59 -14.13
C THR A 263 -3.65 -8.45 -12.76
N TYR A 264 -4.07 -9.27 -11.81
CA TYR A 264 -3.52 -9.31 -10.46
C TYR A 264 -2.98 -10.71 -10.18
N ASN A 265 -1.75 -10.82 -9.70
CA ASN A 265 -1.20 -12.08 -9.21
C ASN A 265 -0.51 -11.84 -7.87
N GLY A 266 -1.03 -12.42 -6.79
CA GLY A 266 -0.51 -12.11 -5.46
C GLY A 266 -1.24 -12.88 -4.36
N SER A 267 -1.39 -12.25 -3.21
CA SER A 267 -2.22 -12.75 -2.12
C SER A 267 -2.95 -11.58 -1.46
N PHE A 268 -4.22 -11.77 -1.15
CA PHE A 268 -5.01 -10.80 -0.39
C PHE A 268 -5.22 -11.35 1.01
N VAL A 269 -4.82 -10.58 2.02
CA VAL A 269 -4.97 -10.93 3.44
C VAL A 269 -5.67 -9.78 4.15
N SER A 270 -6.90 -10.00 4.61
CA SER A 270 -7.58 -9.04 5.47
C SER A 270 -7.72 -9.61 6.87
N LEU A 271 -7.27 -8.86 7.87
CA LEU A 271 -7.36 -9.24 9.29
C LEU A 271 -8.40 -8.42 10.05
N ASP A 272 -8.81 -7.27 9.51
CA ASP A 272 -9.78 -6.36 10.11
C ASP A 272 -10.32 -5.38 9.05
N ARG A 273 -11.27 -4.53 9.43
CA ARG A 273 -11.70 -3.38 8.65
C ARG A 273 -10.62 -2.28 8.60
N PRO A 274 -10.68 -1.36 7.62
CA PRO A 274 -9.80 -0.20 7.63
C PRO A 274 -9.99 0.66 8.89
N ARG A 275 -8.90 1.24 9.36
CA ARG A 275 -8.83 2.10 10.56
C ARG A 275 -9.06 3.57 10.24
N HIS A 276 -8.72 4.04 9.03
CA HIS A 276 -8.80 5.46 8.66
C HIS A 276 -9.69 5.74 7.44
N SER A 277 -10.08 4.71 6.69
CA SER A 277 -10.88 4.84 5.46
C SER A 277 -12.26 4.17 5.62
N SER A 278 -13.33 4.95 5.72
CA SER A 278 -14.69 4.47 6.05
C SER A 278 -15.74 4.69 4.95
N GLY A 279 -15.34 5.24 3.81
CA GLY A 279 -16.22 5.59 2.70
C GLY A 279 -17.10 4.42 2.23
N GLN A 280 -18.39 4.69 2.04
CA GLN A 280 -19.34 3.69 1.57
C GLN A 280 -19.05 3.28 0.13
N TRP A 281 -19.30 2.01 -0.18
CA TRP A 281 -19.19 1.50 -1.53
C TRP A 281 -20.29 2.09 -2.43
N SER A 282 -19.92 2.43 -3.67
CA SER A 282 -20.86 2.85 -4.70
C SER A 282 -20.29 2.51 -6.07
N TYR A 283 -21.15 1.94 -6.95
CA TYR A 283 -20.79 1.57 -8.31
C TYR A 283 -21.17 2.65 -9.32
N GLY A 284 -20.34 2.80 -10.34
CA GLY A 284 -20.56 3.71 -11.46
C GLY A 284 -20.09 5.14 -11.17
N SER A 285 -20.74 6.10 -11.83
CA SER A 285 -20.42 7.52 -11.65
C SER A 285 -20.89 8.00 -10.27
N PRO A 286 -20.04 8.66 -9.47
CA PRO A 286 -18.75 9.21 -9.85
C PRO A 286 -17.53 8.41 -9.33
N VAL A 287 -17.70 7.19 -8.84
CA VAL A 287 -16.66 6.41 -8.14
C VAL A 287 -15.82 5.56 -9.10
N TYR A 288 -16.35 4.44 -9.59
CA TYR A 288 -15.65 3.50 -10.47
C TYR A 288 -16.62 2.59 -11.23
N THR A 289 -16.21 2.05 -12.38
CA THR A 289 -16.79 0.80 -12.93
C THR A 289 -15.79 -0.33 -12.79
N ALA A 290 -16.25 -1.58 -12.75
CA ALA A 290 -15.38 -2.72 -12.47
C ALA A 290 -14.56 -3.15 -13.71
N PRO A 291 -13.29 -3.59 -13.53
CA PRO A 291 -12.51 -4.20 -14.60
C PRO A 291 -12.95 -5.63 -14.88
N ALA A 292 -12.54 -6.17 -16.01
CA ALA A 292 -12.34 -7.61 -16.15
C ALA A 292 -11.24 -8.04 -15.15
N ARG A 293 -11.59 -8.94 -14.24
CA ARG A 293 -10.73 -9.38 -13.13
C ARG A 293 -9.97 -10.64 -13.53
N ASN A 294 -8.74 -10.49 -13.99
CA ASN A 294 -7.83 -11.61 -14.20
C ASN A 294 -6.96 -11.78 -12.94
N TRP A 295 -7.56 -12.32 -11.88
CA TRP A 295 -6.96 -12.38 -10.55
C TRP A 295 -6.53 -13.80 -10.21
N GLY A 296 -5.29 -13.96 -9.76
CA GLY A 296 -4.71 -15.24 -9.36
C GLY A 296 -3.97 -15.15 -8.03
N TYR A 297 -3.94 -16.28 -7.31
CA TYR A 297 -2.98 -16.47 -6.24
C TYR A 297 -1.60 -16.73 -6.84
N ASP A 298 -0.59 -16.02 -6.34
CA ASP A 298 0.80 -16.22 -6.78
C ASP A 298 1.38 -17.49 -6.14
N THR A 299 1.32 -18.60 -6.88
CA THR A 299 1.82 -19.91 -6.44
C THR A 299 3.31 -19.92 -6.07
N ARG A 300 4.10 -18.91 -6.44
CA ARG A 300 5.48 -18.77 -5.98
C ARG A 300 5.55 -18.65 -4.46
N PHE A 301 4.53 -18.08 -3.81
CA PHE A 301 4.44 -17.95 -2.36
C PHE A 301 4.26 -19.28 -1.60
N ASN A 302 4.05 -20.40 -2.31
CA ASN A 302 4.08 -21.73 -1.69
C ASN A 302 5.50 -22.12 -1.24
N ASN A 303 6.53 -21.49 -1.80
CA ASN A 303 7.89 -21.61 -1.29
C ASN A 303 8.14 -20.51 -0.24
N ALA A 304 8.48 -20.88 0.98
CA ALA A 304 8.77 -19.94 2.08
C ALA A 304 9.87 -18.92 1.73
N GLN A 305 10.85 -19.30 0.90
CA GLN A 305 11.91 -18.40 0.43
C GLN A 305 11.38 -17.29 -0.49
N ASN A 306 10.22 -17.49 -1.10
CA ASN A 306 9.59 -16.52 -1.99
C ASN A 306 8.65 -15.56 -1.27
N LEU A 307 8.49 -15.71 0.05
CA LEU A 307 7.66 -14.79 0.83
C LEU A 307 8.31 -13.40 0.88
N PRO A 308 7.51 -12.33 0.80
CA PRO A 308 8.00 -10.96 0.96
C PRO A 308 8.69 -10.73 2.32
N PRO A 309 9.59 -9.72 2.40
CA PRO A 309 10.23 -9.31 3.65
C PRO A 309 9.21 -9.06 4.76
N MET A 310 9.50 -9.48 5.99
CA MET A 310 8.61 -9.31 7.15
C MET A 310 7.19 -9.90 6.98
N THR A 311 7.01 -10.92 6.13
CA THR A 311 5.71 -11.61 6.01
C THR A 311 5.25 -12.12 7.39
N PRO A 312 4.02 -11.81 7.85
CA PRO A 312 3.50 -12.33 9.11
C PRO A 312 3.50 -13.85 9.13
N ARG A 313 4.02 -14.44 10.22
CA ARG A 313 4.01 -15.89 10.46
C ARG A 313 3.23 -16.17 11.73
N PHE A 314 2.27 -17.09 11.67
CA PHE A 314 1.61 -17.62 12.85
C PHE A 314 2.16 -19.00 13.16
N VAL A 315 2.54 -19.23 14.42
CA VAL A 315 2.98 -20.53 14.92
C VAL A 315 1.93 -21.01 15.91
N TYR A 316 1.40 -22.22 15.71
CA TYR A 316 0.52 -22.84 16.69
C TYR A 316 1.16 -24.11 17.24
N LEU A 317 0.94 -24.36 18.53
CA LEU A 317 1.36 -25.59 19.18
C LEU A 317 0.25 -26.62 19.02
N ARG A 318 0.57 -27.75 18.39
CA ARG A 318 -0.31 -28.92 18.36
C ARG A 318 0.21 -29.94 19.37
N GLN A 319 -0.50 -30.09 20.49
CA GLN A 319 -0.21 -31.17 21.44
C GLN A 319 -0.66 -32.50 20.81
N GLN A 320 0.28 -33.39 20.54
CA GLN A 320 -0.01 -34.77 20.18
C GLN A 320 0.09 -35.64 21.45
N LEU A 321 -1.05 -36.21 21.86
CA LEU A 321 -1.11 -37.14 22.98
C LEU A 321 -0.76 -38.55 22.48
N PHE A 322 0.31 -39.13 23.00
CA PHE A 322 0.61 -40.55 22.81
C PHE A 322 0.03 -41.34 23.98
N LEU A 323 -1.06 -42.08 23.74
CA LEU A 323 -1.59 -43.05 24.71
C LEU A 323 -0.94 -44.40 24.46
N ARG A 324 -0.23 -44.93 25.47
CA ARG A 324 0.23 -46.31 25.49
C ARG A 324 -0.84 -47.13 26.20
N HIS A 325 -1.51 -48.02 25.49
CA HIS A 325 -2.35 -49.04 26.13
C HIS A 325 -1.43 -50.13 26.69
N PHE A 326 -1.57 -50.42 27.98
CA PHE A 326 -1.02 -51.62 28.59
C PHE A 326 -2.15 -52.66 28.65
N ASP A 327 -2.02 -53.75 27.91
CA ASP A 327 -2.86 -54.91 28.11
C ASP A 327 -2.44 -55.58 29.42
N GLN A 328 -3.33 -55.56 30.42
CA GLN A 328 -3.19 -56.39 31.61
C GLN A 328 -3.76 -57.79 31.31
N SER A 329 -2.88 -58.79 31.29
CA SER A 329 -3.21 -60.22 31.30
C SER A 329 -3.73 -60.69 32.64
#